data_AF-A0A6F8T3D9-F1
#
_entry.id   AF-A0A6F8T3D9-F1
#
_cell.length_a   1.000
_cell.length_b   1.000
_cell.length_c   1.000
_cell.angle_alpha   90.00
_cell.angle_beta   90.00
_cell.angle_gamma   90.00
#
_symmetry.space_group_name_H-M   'P 1'
#
loop_
_entity.id
_entity.type
_entity.pdbx_description
1 polymer ?
#
loop_
_entity_poly.entity_id
_entity_poly.type
_entity_poly.pdbx_seq_one_letter_code
_entity_poly.pdbx_strand_id
1 'polypeptide(L)'
;MKKSLLWIVAVTFSLLLGQAAFASKHCGEGMKRMIENLKIDATQKAKIMPVLDQLKTTMQANWNQIKDLRMQINQQIQSDSMDQGTVDGLIDKKTKLMGDMMRAKVDAKHQIYMILNPQQKTAYQNMVKKWQDKMATKAERCKDEVEDKDQD
;
A
#
# COMPACT_ATOMS: atom_id res chain seq x y z
N MET A 1 -66.90 -15.32 10.48
CA MET A 1 -66.42 -16.42 9.61
C MET A 1 -65.06 -16.05 9.05
N LYS A 2 -64.13 -17.02 9.02
CA LYS A 2 -62.69 -16.82 8.87
C LYS A 2 -62.24 -16.51 7.43
N LYS A 3 -61.04 -15.91 7.34
CA LYS A 3 -59.98 -16.00 6.30
C LYS A 3 -59.87 -14.82 5.33
N SER A 4 -58.80 -14.03 5.51
CA SER A 4 -57.76 -13.90 4.48
C SER A 4 -56.48 -13.33 5.11
N LEU A 5 -55.47 -14.18 5.21
CA LEU A 5 -54.07 -13.82 5.44
C LEU A 5 -53.54 -13.27 4.11
N LEU A 6 -52.95 -12.07 4.09
CA LEU A 6 -51.98 -11.70 3.05
C LEU A 6 -50.98 -10.70 3.63
N TRP A 7 -49.78 -11.21 3.86
CA TRP A 7 -48.54 -10.48 4.13
C TRP A 7 -48.15 -9.65 2.90
N ILE A 8 -47.80 -8.37 3.08
CA ILE A 8 -46.89 -7.67 2.17
C ILE A 8 -45.91 -6.85 3.03
N VAL A 9 -44.76 -7.45 3.32
CA VAL A 9 -43.55 -6.75 3.74
C VAL A 9 -42.85 -6.31 2.46
N ALA A 10 -42.98 -5.05 2.08
CA ALA A 10 -42.18 -4.45 1.00
C ALA A 10 -41.10 -3.56 1.62
N VAL A 11 -40.04 -4.21 2.11
CA VAL A 11 -38.78 -3.54 2.46
C VAL A 11 -38.07 -3.22 1.13
N THR A 12 -38.25 -2.02 0.61
CA THR A 12 -37.46 -1.50 -0.51
C THR A 12 -36.08 -1.08 0.01
N PHE A 13 -35.27 -2.07 0.33
CA PHE A 13 -33.83 -1.91 0.50
C PHE A 13 -33.21 -2.20 -0.86
N SER A 14 -32.66 -1.18 -1.51
CA SER A 14 -31.48 -1.24 -2.39
C SER A 14 -31.52 -0.12 -3.43
N LEU A 15 -30.70 0.91 -3.25
CA LEU A 15 -29.60 1.24 -4.18
C LEU A 15 -28.72 2.36 -3.58
N LEU A 16 -27.96 2.04 -2.53
CA LEU A 16 -26.72 2.77 -2.25
C LEU A 16 -25.56 1.96 -2.83
N LEU A 17 -25.47 1.90 -4.15
CA LEU A 17 -24.22 1.53 -4.80
C LEU A 17 -23.34 2.77 -4.82
N GLY A 18 -22.65 2.99 -3.70
CA GLY A 18 -21.56 3.94 -3.61
C GLY A 18 -20.52 3.59 -4.67
N GLN A 19 -20.46 4.39 -5.73
CA GLN A 19 -19.29 4.43 -6.61
C GLN A 19 -18.18 5.15 -5.86
N ALA A 20 -17.46 4.43 -5.01
CA ALA A 20 -16.18 4.86 -4.50
C ALA A 20 -15.12 3.79 -4.76
N ALA A 21 -14.99 3.38 -6.02
CA ALA A 21 -13.80 2.70 -6.51
C ALA A 21 -12.76 3.74 -6.95
N PHE A 22 -12.24 4.53 -6.00
CA PHE A 22 -10.97 5.21 -6.24
C PHE A 22 -9.87 4.15 -6.25
N ALA A 23 -9.54 3.69 -7.45
CA ALA A 23 -8.42 2.83 -7.72
C ALA A 23 -7.10 3.50 -7.29
N SER A 24 -6.60 3.18 -6.10
CA SER A 24 -5.20 3.45 -5.73
C SER A 24 -4.30 2.45 -6.46
N LYS A 25 -4.07 2.66 -7.77
CA LYS A 25 -3.33 1.74 -8.64
C LYS A 25 -1.87 1.49 -8.24
N HIS A 26 -1.28 2.28 -7.35
CA HIS A 26 0.15 2.18 -7.02
C HIS A 26 0.50 1.40 -5.76
N CYS A 27 -0.46 1.00 -4.92
CA CYS A 27 -0.15 0.27 -3.69
C CYS A 27 -0.31 -1.25 -3.86
N GLY A 28 0.75 -1.91 -4.36
CA GLY A 28 0.81 -3.38 -4.46
C GLY A 28 1.49 -3.90 -5.72
N GLU A 29 1.67 -3.04 -6.72
CA GLU A 29 2.20 -3.42 -8.03
C GLU A 29 3.61 -4.03 -7.96
N GLY A 30 4.48 -3.53 -7.09
CA GLY A 30 5.83 -4.07 -6.91
C GLY A 30 5.86 -5.51 -6.36
N MET A 31 4.95 -5.84 -5.43
CA MET A 31 4.87 -7.19 -4.84
C MET A 31 4.27 -8.19 -5.82
N LYS A 32 3.22 -7.77 -6.52
CA LYS A 32 2.59 -8.57 -7.57
C LYS A 32 3.59 -8.90 -8.69
N ARG A 33 4.29 -7.89 -9.21
CA ARG A 33 5.30 -8.07 -10.26
C ARG A 33 6.45 -8.96 -9.83
N MET A 34 6.88 -8.86 -8.56
CA MET A 34 7.88 -9.76 -7.99
C MET A 34 7.43 -11.21 -8.07
N ILE A 35 6.20 -11.52 -7.63
CA ILE A 35 5.66 -12.89 -7.64
C ILE A 35 5.51 -13.44 -9.06
N GLU A 36 4.99 -12.62 -9.99
CA GLU A 36 4.84 -13.00 -11.40
C GLU A 36 6.18 -13.38 -12.04
N ASN A 37 7.26 -12.65 -11.72
CA ASN A 37 8.59 -12.93 -12.25
C ASN A 37 9.23 -14.21 -11.70
N LEU A 38 8.84 -14.65 -10.51
CA LEU A 38 9.44 -15.81 -9.84
C LEU A 38 8.86 -17.15 -10.30
N LYS A 39 7.86 -17.15 -11.20
CA LYS A 39 7.23 -18.37 -11.73
C LYS A 39 6.85 -19.34 -10.62
N ILE A 40 6.11 -18.82 -9.63
CA ILE A 40 5.68 -19.53 -8.44
C ILE A 40 4.70 -20.65 -8.82
N ASP A 41 4.92 -21.87 -8.34
CA ASP A 41 4.03 -23.01 -8.58
C ASP A 41 2.77 -23.00 -7.66
N ALA A 42 1.85 -23.94 -7.89
CA ALA A 42 0.59 -24.00 -7.13
C ALA A 42 0.81 -24.22 -5.62
N THR A 43 1.77 -25.06 -5.24
CA THR A 43 2.10 -25.38 -3.84
C THR A 43 2.70 -24.18 -3.13
N GLN A 44 3.63 -23.48 -3.79
CA GLN A 44 4.23 -22.26 -3.27
C GLN A 44 3.21 -21.13 -3.19
N LYS A 45 2.33 -21.00 -4.19
CA LYS A 45 1.25 -20.01 -4.20
C LYS A 45 0.32 -20.18 -3.00
N ALA A 46 -0.05 -21.41 -2.65
CA ALA A 46 -0.86 -21.68 -1.47
C ALA A 46 -0.21 -21.19 -0.16
N LYS A 47 1.12 -21.26 -0.06
CA LYS A 47 1.88 -20.76 1.10
C LYS A 47 2.07 -19.24 1.09
N ILE A 48 2.17 -18.64 -0.09
CA ILE A 48 2.41 -17.20 -0.27
C ILE A 48 1.11 -16.40 -0.07
N MET A 49 -0.06 -16.95 -0.40
CA MET A 49 -1.31 -16.19 -0.36
C MET A 49 -1.67 -15.63 1.02
N PRO A 50 -1.57 -16.40 2.12
CA PRO A 50 -1.80 -15.86 3.47
C PRO A 50 -0.87 -14.70 3.81
N VAL A 51 0.39 -14.74 3.37
CA VAL A 51 1.37 -13.66 3.57
C VAL A 51 0.93 -12.38 2.84
N LEU A 52 0.44 -12.51 1.61
CA LEU A 52 -0.05 -11.37 0.83
C LEU A 52 -1.36 -10.79 1.39
N ASP A 53 -2.27 -11.63 1.86
CA ASP A 53 -3.53 -11.18 2.44
C ASP A 53 -3.30 -10.43 3.75
N GLN A 54 -2.39 -10.94 4.58
CA GLN A 54 -1.96 -10.24 5.79
C GLN A 54 -1.31 -8.89 5.44
N LEU A 55 -0.37 -8.87 4.50
CA LEU A 55 0.27 -7.63 4.06
C LEU A 55 -0.76 -6.62 3.53
N LYS A 56 -1.69 -7.07 2.69
CA LYS A 56 -2.76 -6.22 2.13
C LYS A 56 -3.59 -5.59 3.24
N THR A 57 -3.99 -6.38 4.23
CA THR A 57 -4.78 -5.91 5.38
C THR A 57 -4.03 -4.83 6.17
N THR A 58 -2.75 -5.08 6.49
CA THR A 58 -1.90 -4.10 7.17
C THR A 58 -1.71 -2.83 6.34
N MET A 59 -1.46 -2.95 5.03
CA MET A 59 -1.32 -1.78 4.16
C MET A 59 -2.61 -0.96 4.13
N GLN A 60 -3.78 -1.59 3.98
CA GLN A 60 -5.07 -0.90 3.92
C GLN A 60 -5.36 -0.14 5.22
N ALA A 61 -5.14 -0.78 6.38
CA ALA A 61 -5.33 -0.15 7.68
C ALA A 61 -4.42 1.08 7.86
N ASN A 62 -3.13 0.95 7.54
CA ASN A 62 -2.17 2.05 7.70
C ASN A 62 -2.43 3.19 6.71
N TRP A 63 -2.84 2.89 5.47
CA TRP A 63 -3.20 3.91 4.49
C TRP A 63 -4.41 4.73 4.89
N ASN A 64 -5.42 4.10 5.48
CA ASN A 64 -6.60 4.83 5.95
C ASN A 64 -6.22 5.82 7.05
N GLN A 65 -5.35 5.42 7.99
CA GLN A 65 -4.83 6.31 9.03
C GLN A 65 -3.96 7.43 8.46
N ILE A 66 -3.08 7.12 7.49
CA ILE A 66 -2.26 8.15 6.81
C ILE A 66 -3.13 9.16 6.06
N LYS A 67 -4.22 8.70 5.42
CA LYS A 67 -5.17 9.58 4.73
C LYS A 67 -5.82 10.54 5.72
N ASP A 68 -6.27 10.03 6.86
CA ASP A 68 -6.86 10.84 7.92
C ASP A 68 -5.88 11.88 8.48
N LEU A 69 -4.65 11.47 8.82
CA LEU A 69 -3.60 12.38 9.26
C LEU A 69 -3.30 13.47 8.22
N ARG A 70 -3.31 13.14 6.92
CA ARG A 70 -3.13 14.14 5.85
C ARG A 70 -4.28 15.16 5.83
N MET A 71 -5.52 14.76 6.11
CA MET A 71 -6.63 15.71 6.22
C MET A 71 -6.43 16.64 7.43
N GLN A 72 -6.03 16.10 8.58
CA GLN A 72 -5.77 16.90 9.79
C GLN A 72 -4.61 17.89 9.57
N ILE A 73 -3.52 17.46 8.91
CA ILE A 73 -2.42 18.36 8.54
C ILE A 73 -2.91 19.47 7.61
N ASN A 74 -3.73 19.13 6.61
CA ASN A 74 -4.30 20.14 5.70
C ASN A 74 -5.20 21.15 6.42
N GLN A 75 -5.92 20.73 7.47
CA GLN A 75 -6.71 21.65 8.30
C GLN A 75 -5.82 22.64 9.04
N GLN A 76 -4.69 22.19 9.60
CA GLN A 76 -3.70 23.07 10.24
C GLN A 76 -3.07 24.07 9.27
N ILE A 77 -2.90 23.69 8.00
CA ILE A 77 -2.40 24.59 6.95
C ILE A 77 -3.44 25.67 6.59
N GLN A 78 -4.73 25.36 6.70
CA GLN A 78 -5.83 26.24 6.30
C GLN A 78 -6.37 27.13 7.45
N SER A 79 -5.90 26.94 8.67
CA SER A 79 -6.31 27.74 9.82
C SER A 79 -5.62 29.11 9.87
N ASP A 80 -6.25 30.10 10.49
CA ASP A 80 -5.71 31.46 10.69
C ASP A 80 -4.35 31.47 11.42
N SER A 81 -4.11 30.48 12.28
CA SER A 81 -2.83 30.25 12.95
C SER A 81 -2.56 28.75 13.08
N MET A 82 -1.39 28.31 12.61
CA MET A 82 -0.99 26.91 12.67
C MET A 82 -0.41 26.56 14.06
N ASP A 83 -0.93 25.50 14.68
CA ASP A 83 -0.37 24.97 15.92
C ASP A 83 0.78 24.00 15.60
N GLN A 84 2.01 24.46 15.81
CA GLN A 84 3.23 23.69 15.54
C GLN A 84 3.30 22.39 16.36
N GLY A 85 2.90 22.41 17.64
CA GLY A 85 2.95 21.21 18.47
C GLY A 85 1.96 20.15 17.99
N THR A 86 0.79 20.57 17.53
CA THR A 86 -0.18 19.67 16.88
C THR A 86 0.38 19.11 15.56
N VAL A 87 0.99 19.94 14.71
CA VAL A 87 1.58 19.52 13.44
C VAL A 87 2.71 18.50 13.66
N ASP A 88 3.61 18.75 14.60
CA ASP A 88 4.70 17.82 14.95
C ASP A 88 4.14 16.46 15.37
N GLY A 89 3.13 16.44 16.25
CA GLY A 89 2.47 15.21 16.66
C GLY A 89 1.78 14.45 15.52
N LEU A 90 1.21 15.15 14.53
CA LEU A 90 0.63 14.53 13.33
C LEU A 90 1.71 13.93 12.41
N ILE A 91 2.83 14.63 12.26
CA ILE A 91 3.99 14.17 11.46
C ILE A 91 4.61 12.93 12.11
N ASP A 92 4.81 12.90 13.42
CA ASP A 92 5.37 11.76 14.14
C ASP A 92 4.52 10.50 13.97
N LYS A 93 3.19 10.63 14.11
CA LYS A 93 2.25 9.53 13.87
C LYS A 93 2.36 9.01 12.44
N LYS A 94 2.45 9.91 11.46
CA LYS A 94 2.57 9.55 10.04
C LYS A 94 3.89 8.84 9.76
N THR A 95 5.00 9.33 10.33
CA THR A 95 6.33 8.71 10.22
C THR A 95 6.33 7.29 10.78
N LYS A 96 5.72 7.09 11.95
CA LYS A 96 5.56 5.76 12.56
C LYS A 96 4.79 4.80 11.65
N LEU A 97 3.63 5.22 11.14
CA LEU A 97 2.81 4.39 10.23
C LEU A 97 3.56 4.02 8.95
N MET A 98 4.34 4.93 8.38
CA MET A 98 5.19 4.65 7.23
C MET A 98 6.26 3.61 7.56
N GLY A 99 6.92 3.74 8.71
CA GLY A 99 7.89 2.76 9.22
C GLY A 99 7.28 1.37 9.41
N ASP A 100 6.09 1.29 9.99
CA ASP A 100 5.36 0.04 10.19
C ASP A 100 5.00 -0.62 8.85
N MET A 101 4.60 0.18 7.85
CA MET A 101 4.35 -0.33 6.50
C MET A 101 5.63 -0.86 5.84
N MET A 102 6.76 -0.17 6.02
CA MET A 102 8.05 -0.62 5.50
C MET A 102 8.45 -1.96 6.12
N ARG A 103 8.34 -2.09 7.44
CA ARG A 103 8.62 -3.32 8.18
C ARG A 103 7.77 -4.48 7.67
N ALA A 104 6.45 -4.29 7.58
CA ALA A 104 5.54 -5.31 7.07
C ALA A 104 5.90 -5.78 5.65
N LYS A 105 6.33 -4.87 4.76
CA LYS A 105 6.80 -5.23 3.41
C LYS A 105 8.10 -6.03 3.44
N VAL A 106 9.04 -5.69 4.31
CA VAL A 106 10.31 -6.42 4.48
C VAL A 106 10.02 -7.83 4.99
N ASP A 107 9.18 -7.96 6.01
CA ASP A 107 8.83 -9.25 6.60
C ASP A 107 8.13 -10.14 5.57
N ALA A 108 7.16 -9.61 4.82
CA ALA A 108 6.48 -10.34 3.76
C ALA A 108 7.46 -10.81 2.66
N LYS A 109 8.39 -9.96 2.23
CA LYS A 109 9.43 -10.35 1.25
C LYS A 109 10.31 -11.47 1.77
N HIS A 110 10.71 -11.40 3.04
CA HIS A 110 11.52 -12.43 3.68
C HIS A 110 10.78 -13.77 3.76
N GLN A 111 9.51 -13.76 4.21
CA GLN A 111 8.67 -14.97 4.25
C GLN A 111 8.51 -15.60 2.87
N ILE A 112 8.26 -14.79 1.83
CA ILE A 112 8.18 -15.27 0.45
C ILE A 112 9.51 -15.86 -0.01
N TYR A 113 10.64 -15.18 0.25
CA TYR A 113 11.97 -15.66 -0.10
C TYR A 113 12.28 -17.03 0.50
N MET A 114 11.82 -17.30 1.73
CA MET A 114 12.01 -18.59 2.38
C MET A 114 11.22 -19.75 1.73
N ILE A 115 10.15 -19.44 0.99
CA ILE A 115 9.33 -20.44 0.25
C ILE A 115 9.96 -20.78 -1.11
N LEU A 116 10.84 -19.93 -1.62
CA LEU A 116 11.46 -20.09 -2.94
C LEU A 116 12.46 -21.25 -2.97
N ASN A 117 12.52 -21.93 -4.11
CA ASN A 117 13.59 -22.89 -4.42
C ASN A 117 14.90 -22.16 -4.79
N PRO A 118 16.05 -22.87 -4.90
CA PRO A 118 17.34 -22.23 -5.18
C PRO A 118 17.34 -21.38 -6.46
N GLN A 119 16.76 -21.86 -7.56
CA GLN A 119 16.72 -21.13 -8.83
C GLN A 119 15.91 -19.84 -8.71
N GLN A 120 14.77 -19.89 -8.02
CA GLN A 120 13.92 -18.73 -7.77
C GLN A 120 14.59 -17.71 -6.84
N LYS A 121 15.37 -18.16 -5.84
CA LYS A 121 16.16 -17.27 -4.98
C LYS A 121 17.19 -16.49 -5.79
N THR A 122 17.90 -17.14 -6.71
CA THR A 122 18.81 -16.46 -7.64
C THR A 122 18.09 -15.45 -8.52
N ALA A 123 16.92 -15.82 -9.07
CA ALA A 123 16.11 -14.89 -9.86
C ALA A 123 15.66 -13.66 -9.04
N TYR A 124 15.26 -13.88 -7.78
CA TYR A 124 14.92 -12.80 -6.84
C TYR A 124 16.10 -11.86 -6.60
N GLN A 125 17.27 -12.39 -6.26
CA GLN A 125 18.49 -11.60 -6.00
C GLN A 125 18.88 -10.75 -7.21
N ASN A 126 18.84 -11.33 -8.42
CA ASN A 126 19.12 -10.61 -9.66
C ASN A 126 18.13 -9.46 -9.90
N MET A 127 16.85 -9.67 -9.60
CA MET A 127 15.83 -8.63 -9.70
C MET A 127 16.07 -7.49 -8.69
N VAL A 128 16.43 -7.83 -7.45
CA VAL A 128 16.76 -6.83 -6.42
C VAL A 128 17.98 -6.00 -6.84
N LYS A 129 19.05 -6.65 -7.31
CA LYS A 129 20.24 -5.95 -7.81
C LYS A 129 19.91 -4.99 -8.95
N LYS A 130 19.20 -5.46 -9.98
CA LYS A 130 18.75 -4.60 -11.09
C LYS A 130 17.91 -3.41 -10.64
N TRP A 131 17.11 -3.58 -9.60
CA TRP A 131 16.30 -2.49 -9.05
C TRP A 131 17.17 -1.48 -8.29
N GLN A 132 18.14 -1.95 -7.51
CA GLN A 132 19.12 -1.09 -6.82
C GLN A 132 19.94 -0.28 -7.82
N ASP A 133 20.47 -0.93 -8.86
CA ASP A 133 21.25 -0.26 -9.90
C ASP A 133 20.42 0.84 -10.60
N LYS A 134 19.17 0.52 -10.98
CA LYS A 134 18.26 1.51 -11.58
C LYS A 134 17.96 2.68 -10.66
N MET A 135 17.84 2.45 -9.35
CA MET A 135 17.60 3.51 -8.39
C MET A 135 18.84 4.38 -8.18
N ALA A 136 20.03 3.79 -8.17
CA ALA A 136 21.29 4.53 -8.11
C ALA A 136 21.45 5.44 -9.33
N THR A 137 21.28 4.91 -10.55
CA THR A 137 21.35 5.72 -11.79
C THR A 137 20.30 6.83 -11.82
N LYS A 138 19.08 6.56 -11.32
CA LYS A 138 18.05 7.61 -11.23
C LYS A 138 18.44 8.70 -10.23
N ALA A 139 19.06 8.32 -9.11
CA ALA A 139 19.52 9.28 -8.12
C ALA A 139 20.66 10.15 -8.65
N GLU A 140 21.60 9.58 -9.42
CA GLU A 140 22.65 10.33 -10.11
C GLU A 140 22.05 11.35 -11.08
N ARG A 141 21.16 10.91 -11.98
CA ARG A 141 20.46 11.82 -12.90
C ARG A 141 19.71 12.96 -12.21
N CYS A 142 19.07 12.70 -11.07
CA CYS A 142 18.37 13.74 -10.34
C CYS A 142 19.33 14.76 -9.70
N LYS A 143 20.59 14.40 -9.45
CA LYS A 143 21.61 15.37 -9.01
C LYS A 143 22.01 16.27 -10.17
N ASP A 144 22.32 15.65 -11.32
CA ASP A 144 22.74 16.39 -12.53
C ASP A 144 21.64 17.36 -13.02
N GLU A 145 20.36 16.96 -13.00
CA GLU A 145 19.21 17.82 -13.37
C GLU A 145 18.94 18.97 -12.39
N VAL A 146 19.47 18.91 -11.16
CA VAL A 146 19.38 20.00 -10.16
C VAL A 146 20.56 20.95 -10.33
N GLU A 147 21.77 20.43 -10.54
CA GLU A 147 22.99 21.23 -10.76
C GLU A 147 22.94 22.06 -12.06
N ASP A 148 22.35 21.52 -13.14
CA ASP A 148 22.14 22.27 -14.39
C ASP A 148 21.12 23.42 -14.26
N LYS A 149 20.21 23.37 -13.28
CA LYS A 149 19.20 24.42 -13.06
C LYS A 149 19.66 25.57 -12.18
N ASP A 150 20.82 25.41 -11.52
CA ASP A 150 21.43 26.44 -10.68
C ASP A 150 22.49 27.26 -11.46
N GLN A 151 22.67 27.02 -12.77
CA GLN A 151 23.60 27.73 -13.66
C GLN A 151 22.93 28.69 -14.66
N ASP A 152 21.59 28.82 -14.65
CA ASP A 152 20.80 29.80 -15.42
C ASP A 152 20.13 30.83 -14.48
#